data_AF-A0A7X7B903-F1
#
_entry.id   AF-A0A7X7B903-F1
#
_cell.length_a   1.000
_cell.length_b   1.000
_cell.length_c   1.000
_cell.angle_alpha   90.00
_cell.angle_beta   90.00
_cell.angle_gamma   90.00
#
_symmetry.space_group_name_H-M   'P 1'
#
loop_
_entity.id
_entity.type
_entity.pdbx_description
1 polymer ?
#
loop_
_entity_poly.entity_id
_entity_poly.type
_entity_poly.pdbx_seq_one_letter_code
_entity_poly.pdbx_strand_id
1 'polypeptide(L)'
;MNLFLTVQQLFNFTDFVTGLVFFIMGFIILLQYYQYKHLSDLKIVKKIWILALFGLLHGLGQWVAALMPISLAPHVPTYLSFWFYLWQLLLNAASYFCLYWFAVETMSLVVKKNGFLRFSALFLATLWLLIFLLTHSLNWIAWLNTGLVWSRFLLALPGSILAALAFNLEAKEFRSVGMPNLVNNLYGVILSFCLYALSCGLSPPNAPLFTIFTGSWYAALADVLRTVGGLGMA
;
A
#
# COMPACT_ATOMS: atom_id res chain seq x y z
N MET A 1 30.44 -15.79 -3.96
CA MET A 1 30.17 -14.50 -4.63
C MET A 1 29.31 -14.66 -5.88
N ASN A 2 29.57 -15.64 -6.76
CA ASN A 2 28.74 -15.91 -7.95
C ASN A 2 27.27 -16.26 -7.64
N LEU A 3 27.00 -17.15 -6.67
CA LEU A 3 25.62 -17.55 -6.35
C LEU A 3 24.72 -16.38 -5.91
N PHE A 4 25.26 -15.45 -5.11
CA PHE A 4 24.50 -14.28 -4.62
C PHE A 4 24.15 -13.31 -5.76
N LEU A 5 25.07 -13.10 -6.69
CA LEU A 5 24.83 -12.29 -7.89
C LEU A 5 23.81 -12.96 -8.84
N THR A 6 23.86 -14.29 -8.99
CA THR A 6 22.88 -15.04 -9.79
C THR A 6 21.48 -15.03 -9.15
N VAL A 7 21.39 -15.13 -7.83
CA VAL A 7 20.10 -15.03 -7.12
C VAL A 7 19.51 -13.62 -7.23
N GLN A 8 20.31 -12.56 -7.09
CA GLN A 8 19.84 -11.18 -7.29
C GLN A 8 19.41 -10.89 -8.74
N GLN A 9 20.04 -11.56 -9.72
CA GLN A 9 19.63 -11.46 -11.13
C GLN A 9 18.29 -12.14 -11.41
N LEU A 10 17.88 -13.11 -10.58
CA LEU A 10 16.63 -13.85 -10.74
C LEU A 10 15.54 -13.37 -9.79
N PHE A 11 15.88 -12.69 -8.70
CA PHE A 11 14.96 -12.44 -7.59
C PHE A 11 15.28 -11.16 -6.85
N ASN A 12 14.27 -10.28 -6.71
CA ASN A 12 14.42 -9.08 -5.89
C ASN A 12 14.11 -9.37 -4.42
N PHE A 13 15.17 -9.52 -3.62
CA PHE A 13 15.07 -9.85 -2.20
C PHE A 13 14.33 -8.78 -1.37
N THR A 14 14.48 -7.50 -1.71
CA THR A 14 13.83 -6.40 -1.00
C THR A 14 12.31 -6.47 -1.17
N ASP A 15 11.84 -6.70 -2.40
CA ASP A 15 10.42 -6.86 -2.70
C ASP A 15 9.86 -8.09 -1.97
N PHE A 16 10.63 -9.18 -1.87
CA PHE A 16 10.20 -10.37 -1.15
C PHE A 16 10.00 -10.13 0.34
N VAL A 17 10.98 -9.51 1.00
CA VAL A 17 10.89 -9.18 2.43
C VAL A 17 9.75 -8.21 2.69
N THR A 18 9.62 -7.18 1.84
CA THR A 18 8.51 -6.22 1.90
C THR A 18 7.17 -6.96 1.77
N GLY A 19 7.07 -7.87 0.80
CA GLY A 19 5.88 -8.68 0.57
C GLY A 19 5.52 -9.54 1.78
N LEU A 20 6.52 -10.17 2.39
CA LEU A 20 6.34 -10.98 3.59
C LEU A 20 5.83 -10.15 4.78
N VAL A 21 6.39 -8.96 5.01
CA VAL A 21 5.95 -8.05 6.08
C VAL A 21 4.47 -7.70 5.94
N PHE A 22 4.05 -7.23 4.75
CA PHE A 22 2.65 -6.86 4.52
C PHE A 22 1.71 -8.06 4.55
N PHE A 23 2.15 -9.21 4.04
CA PHE A 23 1.35 -10.43 4.08
C PHE A 23 1.12 -10.89 5.53
N ILE A 24 2.16 -10.93 6.36
CA ILE A 24 2.06 -11.29 7.77
C ILE A 24 1.21 -10.28 8.52
N MET A 25 1.44 -8.97 8.33
CA MET A 25 0.60 -7.91 8.90
C MET A 25 -0.87 -8.13 8.55
N GLY A 26 -1.18 -8.32 7.26
CA GLY A 26 -2.54 -8.56 6.79
C GLY A 26 -3.16 -9.82 7.41
N PHE A 27 -2.38 -10.89 7.51
CA PHE A 27 -2.81 -12.15 8.12
C PHE A 27 -3.10 -12.01 9.62
N ILE A 28 -2.21 -11.34 10.37
CA ILE A 28 -2.38 -11.08 11.81
C ILE A 28 -3.64 -10.24 12.06
N ILE A 29 -3.81 -9.13 11.33
CA ILE A 29 -5.00 -8.27 11.48
C ILE A 29 -6.28 -9.04 11.12
N LEU A 30 -6.24 -9.92 10.11
CA LEU A 30 -7.38 -10.74 9.76
C LEU A 30 -7.76 -11.71 10.89
N LEU A 31 -6.77 -12.36 11.51
CA LEU A 31 -6.97 -13.21 12.68
C LEU A 31 -7.57 -12.43 13.86
N GLN A 32 -6.99 -11.27 14.17
CA GLN A 32 -7.49 -10.36 15.21
C GLN A 32 -8.93 -9.94 14.94
N TYR A 33 -9.27 -9.62 13.68
CA TYR A 33 -10.65 -9.31 13.29
C TYR A 33 -11.59 -10.48 13.61
N TYR A 34 -11.26 -11.70 13.20
CA TYR A 34 -12.10 -12.86 13.47
C TYR A 34 -12.24 -13.15 14.96
N GLN A 35 -11.18 -12.96 15.75
CA GLN A 35 -11.17 -13.20 17.18
C GLN A 35 -11.97 -12.15 17.97
N TYR A 36 -11.84 -10.87 17.63
CA TYR A 36 -12.34 -9.77 18.47
C TYR A 36 -13.59 -9.05 17.93
N LYS A 37 -14.05 -9.32 16.69
CA LYS A 37 -15.22 -8.62 16.10
C LYS A 37 -16.52 -8.74 16.90
N HIS A 38 -16.68 -9.80 17.69
CA HIS A 38 -17.87 -10.03 18.52
C HIS A 38 -17.70 -9.54 19.97
N LEU A 39 -16.47 -9.31 20.40
CA LEU A 39 -16.12 -8.98 21.79
C LEU A 39 -15.85 -7.49 21.99
N SER A 40 -15.49 -6.78 20.93
CA SER A 40 -15.11 -5.37 21.00
C SER A 40 -16.26 -4.44 20.63
N ASP A 41 -16.55 -3.49 21.52
CA ASP A 41 -17.45 -2.36 21.25
C ASP A 41 -16.80 -1.28 20.37
N LEU A 42 -15.49 -1.37 20.15
CA LEU A 42 -14.76 -0.42 19.33
C LEU A 42 -15.18 -0.55 17.87
N LYS A 43 -15.78 0.51 17.34
CA LYS A 43 -16.26 0.55 15.94
C LYS A 43 -15.15 0.32 14.93
N ILE A 44 -13.91 0.71 15.24
CA ILE A 44 -12.75 0.51 14.37
C ILE A 44 -12.44 -0.98 14.15
N VAL A 45 -12.59 -1.83 15.17
CA VAL A 45 -12.35 -3.29 15.08
C VAL A 45 -13.26 -3.92 14.02
N LYS A 46 -14.44 -3.35 13.77
CA LYS A 46 -15.36 -3.84 12.73
C LYS A 46 -14.90 -3.50 11.30
N LYS A 47 -13.84 -2.68 11.15
CA LYS A 47 -13.32 -2.18 9.87
C LYS A 47 -11.87 -2.60 9.58
N ILE A 48 -11.11 -3.07 10.58
CA ILE A 48 -9.71 -3.48 10.40
C ILE A 48 -9.52 -4.61 9.38
N TRP A 49 -10.56 -5.41 9.08
CA TRP A 49 -10.49 -6.42 8.03
C TRP A 49 -10.18 -5.84 6.63
N ILE A 50 -10.52 -4.57 6.38
CA ILE A 50 -10.19 -3.88 5.13
C ILE A 50 -8.68 -3.61 5.08
N LEU A 51 -8.08 -3.23 6.21
CA LEU A 51 -6.64 -3.04 6.35
C LEU A 51 -5.90 -4.39 6.21
N ALA A 52 -6.49 -5.47 6.73
CA ALA A 52 -5.99 -6.82 6.50
C ALA A 52 -5.95 -7.19 5.01
N LEU A 53 -7.04 -6.90 4.28
CA LEU A 53 -7.11 -7.13 2.84
C LEU A 53 -6.07 -6.31 2.08
N PHE A 54 -5.83 -5.06 2.47
CA PHE A 54 -4.71 -4.26 1.95
C PHE A 54 -3.38 -4.99 2.13
N GLY A 55 -3.05 -5.45 3.35
CA GLY A 55 -1.79 -6.14 3.62
C GLY A 55 -1.60 -7.40 2.78
N LEU A 56 -2.61 -8.25 2.69
CA LEU A 56 -2.57 -9.48 1.91
C LEU A 56 -2.38 -9.20 0.41
N LEU A 57 -3.18 -8.31 -0.17
CA LEU A 57 -3.08 -7.97 -1.60
C LEU A 57 -1.76 -7.27 -1.92
N HIS A 58 -1.32 -6.36 -1.05
CA HIS A 58 -0.06 -5.66 -1.24
C HIS A 58 1.13 -6.63 -1.15
N GLY A 59 1.11 -7.54 -0.17
CA GLY A 59 2.12 -8.58 -0.01
C GLY A 59 2.23 -9.48 -1.25
N LEU A 60 1.10 -9.95 -1.79
CA LEU A 60 1.07 -10.71 -3.03
C LEU A 60 1.61 -9.90 -4.22
N GLY A 61 1.25 -8.62 -4.33
CA GLY A 61 1.76 -7.73 -5.38
C GLY A 61 3.28 -7.55 -5.32
N GLN A 62 3.86 -7.47 -4.12
CA GLN A 62 5.30 -7.40 -3.92
C GLN A 62 5.99 -8.73 -4.26
N TRP A 63 5.38 -9.88 -3.99
CA TRP A 63 5.95 -11.15 -4.45
C TRP A 63 5.94 -11.30 -5.97
N VAL A 64 4.90 -10.81 -6.66
CA VAL A 64 4.94 -10.72 -8.13
C VAL A 64 6.11 -9.85 -8.60
N ALA A 65 6.36 -8.72 -7.92
CA ALA A 65 7.52 -7.87 -8.17
C ALA A 65 8.86 -8.59 -7.93
N ALA A 66 8.97 -9.33 -6.82
CA ALA A 66 10.16 -10.09 -6.46
C ALA A 66 10.55 -11.13 -7.52
N LEU A 67 9.55 -11.73 -8.17
CA LEU A 67 9.71 -12.74 -9.22
C LEU A 67 9.83 -12.14 -10.64
N MET A 68 9.70 -10.81 -10.79
CA MET A 68 9.76 -10.14 -12.08
C MET A 68 11.05 -10.38 -12.88
N PRO A 69 12.26 -10.43 -12.27
CA PRO A 69 13.49 -10.70 -13.03
C PRO A 69 13.48 -12.06 -13.74
N ILE A 70 12.82 -13.08 -13.17
CA ILE A 70 12.62 -14.39 -13.82
C ILE A 70 11.86 -14.21 -15.14
N SER A 71 10.83 -13.36 -15.14
CA SER A 71 10.02 -13.10 -16.33
C SER A 71 10.78 -12.39 -17.46
N LEU A 72 11.97 -11.84 -17.17
CA LEU A 72 12.83 -11.11 -18.11
C LEU A 72 14.03 -11.94 -18.59
N ALA A 73 14.15 -13.20 -18.15
CA ALA A 73 15.26 -14.05 -18.55
C ALA A 73 15.24 -14.34 -20.07
N PRO A 74 16.41 -14.50 -20.74
CA PRO A 74 16.51 -14.57 -22.21
C PRO A 74 15.67 -15.66 -22.90
N HIS A 75 15.30 -16.71 -22.18
CA HIS A 75 14.54 -17.85 -22.71
C HIS A 75 13.05 -17.83 -22.32
N VAL A 76 12.61 -16.81 -21.60
CA VAL A 76 11.23 -16.70 -21.14
C VAL A 76 10.41 -15.90 -22.14
N PRO A 77 9.22 -16.37 -22.54
CA PRO A 77 8.38 -15.65 -23.49
C PRO A 77 7.96 -14.27 -22.98
N THR A 78 8.04 -13.25 -23.83
CA THR A 78 7.76 -11.84 -23.47
C THR A 78 6.32 -11.61 -22.98
N TYR A 79 5.36 -12.43 -23.41
CA TYR A 79 3.98 -12.33 -22.90
C TYR A 79 3.90 -12.65 -21.40
N LEU A 80 4.82 -13.46 -20.86
CA LEU A 80 4.84 -13.76 -19.43
C LEU A 80 5.20 -12.51 -18.62
N SER A 81 6.17 -11.73 -19.09
CA SER A 81 6.53 -10.45 -18.47
C SER A 81 5.32 -9.51 -18.44
N PHE A 82 4.57 -9.41 -19.55
CA PHE A 82 3.33 -8.62 -19.59
C PHE A 82 2.36 -8.99 -18.47
N TRP A 83 2.09 -10.29 -18.27
CA TRP A 83 1.19 -10.75 -17.22
C TRP A 83 1.73 -10.45 -15.81
N PHE A 84 3.04 -10.56 -15.58
CA PHE A 84 3.63 -10.20 -14.29
C PHE A 84 3.43 -8.71 -13.96
N TYR A 85 3.74 -7.81 -14.91
CA TYR A 85 3.49 -6.38 -14.73
C TYR A 85 2.00 -6.06 -14.54
N LEU A 86 1.12 -6.72 -15.29
CA LEU A 86 -0.32 -6.53 -15.17
C LEU A 86 -0.84 -6.99 -13.81
N TRP A 87 -0.44 -8.18 -13.34
CA TRP A 87 -0.84 -8.69 -12.03
C TRP A 87 -0.29 -7.83 -10.89
N GLN A 88 0.97 -7.40 -10.99
CA GLN A 88 1.55 -6.46 -10.02
C GLN A 88 0.74 -5.16 -9.97
N LEU A 89 0.35 -4.61 -11.12
CA LEU A 89 -0.46 -3.40 -11.20
C LEU A 89 -1.82 -3.59 -10.53
N LEU A 90 -2.55 -4.65 -10.90
CA LEU A 90 -3.90 -4.90 -10.41
C LEU A 90 -3.92 -5.18 -8.90
N LEU A 91 -2.99 -5.99 -8.40
CA LEU A 91 -2.85 -6.27 -6.97
C LEU A 91 -2.50 -5.00 -6.18
N ASN A 92 -1.57 -4.19 -6.68
CA ASN A 92 -1.22 -2.93 -6.03
C ASN A 92 -2.40 -1.95 -6.03
N ALA A 93 -3.05 -1.72 -7.17
CA ALA A 93 -4.19 -0.81 -7.26
C ALA A 93 -5.36 -1.25 -6.35
N ALA A 94 -5.67 -2.56 -6.34
CA ALA A 94 -6.68 -3.11 -5.44
C ALA A 94 -6.29 -2.95 -3.96
N SER A 95 -5.02 -3.19 -3.62
CA SER A 95 -4.53 -2.99 -2.26
C SER A 95 -4.65 -1.53 -1.82
N TYR A 96 -4.24 -0.58 -2.67
CA TYR A 96 -4.31 0.86 -2.38
C TYR A 96 -5.75 1.36 -2.28
N PHE A 97 -6.66 0.81 -3.08
CA PHE A 97 -8.08 1.06 -2.91
C PHE A 97 -8.57 0.58 -1.54
N CYS A 98 -8.19 -0.61 -1.10
CA CYS A 98 -8.53 -1.11 0.24
C CYS A 98 -7.98 -0.19 1.34
N LEU A 99 -6.72 0.25 1.23
CA LEU A 99 -6.10 1.19 2.17
C LEU A 99 -6.87 2.51 2.26
N TYR A 100 -7.20 3.10 1.11
CA TYR A 100 -7.96 4.35 1.07
C TYR A 100 -9.38 4.16 1.63
N TRP A 101 -10.05 3.06 1.25
CA TRP A 101 -11.38 2.74 1.74
C TRP A 101 -11.40 2.54 3.25
N PHE A 102 -10.40 1.84 3.79
CA PHE A 102 -10.19 1.72 5.23
C PHE A 102 -10.01 3.10 5.88
N ALA A 103 -9.15 3.96 5.34
CA ALA A 103 -8.92 5.30 5.87
C ALA A 103 -10.20 6.15 5.91
N VAL A 104 -11.02 6.08 4.86
CA VAL A 104 -12.33 6.74 4.80
C VAL A 104 -13.30 6.20 5.84
N GLU A 105 -13.39 4.87 5.98
CA GLU A 105 -14.26 4.26 6.97
C GLU A 105 -13.84 4.66 8.39
N THR A 106 -12.55 4.61 8.71
CA THR A 106 -12.00 5.03 10.00
C THR A 106 -12.25 6.52 10.26
N MET A 107 -12.00 7.40 9.28
CA MET A 107 -12.29 8.83 9.40
C MET A 107 -13.79 9.09 9.64
N SER A 108 -14.67 8.32 8.99
CA SER A 108 -16.12 8.46 9.13
C SER A 108 -16.64 8.02 10.50
N LEU A 109 -15.87 7.24 11.27
CA LEU A 109 -16.20 6.90 12.65
C LEU A 109 -16.02 8.09 13.59
N VAL A 110 -15.05 8.96 13.30
CA VAL A 110 -14.69 10.11 14.14
C VAL A 110 -15.41 11.38 13.68
N VAL A 111 -15.41 11.65 12.38
CA VAL A 111 -16.07 12.81 11.78
C VAL A 111 -17.50 12.42 11.38
N LYS A 112 -18.48 12.84 12.19
CA LYS A 112 -19.90 12.49 11.99
C LYS A 112 -20.38 12.76 10.56
N LYS A 113 -20.86 11.70 9.89
CA LYS A 113 -21.78 11.71 8.72
C LYS A 113 -21.36 12.57 7.51
N ASN A 114 -20.10 12.52 7.08
CA ASN A 114 -19.76 13.04 5.75
C ASN A 114 -19.78 11.94 4.68
N GLY A 115 -20.96 11.66 4.11
CA GLY A 115 -21.12 10.69 3.01
C GLY A 115 -20.26 11.00 1.79
N PHE A 116 -19.84 12.25 1.64
CA PHE A 116 -18.93 12.69 0.57
C PHE A 116 -17.55 12.03 0.65
N LEU A 117 -17.05 11.70 1.85
CA LEU A 117 -15.77 11.00 2.00
C LEU A 117 -15.82 9.57 1.42
N ARG A 118 -16.96 8.88 1.48
CA ARG A 118 -17.11 7.58 0.82
C ARG A 118 -17.11 7.70 -0.70
N PHE A 119 -17.68 8.78 -1.20
CA PHE A 119 -17.65 9.06 -2.64
C PHE A 119 -16.22 9.34 -3.13
N SER A 120 -15.35 9.96 -2.31
CA SER A 120 -13.97 10.24 -2.73
C SER A 120 -13.18 8.97 -3.04
N ALA A 121 -13.42 7.87 -2.32
CA ALA A 121 -12.75 6.60 -2.60
C ALA A 121 -13.12 6.01 -3.97
N LEU A 122 -14.42 6.02 -4.30
CA LEU A 122 -14.89 5.59 -5.63
C LEU A 122 -14.44 6.56 -6.72
N PHE A 123 -14.49 7.87 -6.45
CA PHE A 123 -14.04 8.90 -7.38
C PHE A 123 -12.56 8.75 -7.72
N LEU A 124 -11.67 8.57 -6.73
CA LEU A 124 -10.23 8.43 -6.99
C LEU A 124 -9.90 7.10 -7.68
N ALA A 125 -10.61 6.01 -7.36
CA ALA A 125 -10.45 4.73 -8.04
C ALA A 125 -10.91 4.78 -9.50
N THR A 126 -12.05 5.43 -9.75
CA THR A 126 -12.56 5.63 -11.12
C THR A 126 -11.67 6.60 -11.90
N LEU A 127 -11.20 7.69 -11.29
CA LEU A 127 -10.24 8.61 -11.90
C LEU A 127 -8.94 7.89 -12.28
N TRP A 128 -8.40 7.04 -11.39
CA TRP A 128 -7.24 6.21 -11.70
C TRP A 128 -7.51 5.29 -12.89
N LEU A 129 -8.65 4.60 -12.90
CA LEU A 129 -9.01 3.68 -13.98
C LEU A 129 -9.17 4.44 -15.32
N LEU A 130 -9.77 5.62 -15.31
CA LEU A 130 -9.87 6.47 -16.49
C LEU A 130 -8.50 6.90 -17.00
N ILE A 131 -7.60 7.37 -16.12
CA ILE A 131 -6.23 7.71 -16.51
C ILE A 131 -5.52 6.50 -17.11
N PHE A 132 -5.66 5.33 -16.49
CA PHE A 132 -5.07 4.08 -16.99
C PHE A 132 -5.59 3.73 -18.39
N LEU A 133 -6.90 3.80 -18.64
CA LEU A 133 -7.47 3.50 -19.95
C LEU A 133 -7.12 4.56 -21.01
N LEU A 134 -7.10 5.84 -20.65
CA LEU A 134 -6.82 6.95 -21.57
C LEU A 134 -5.33 7.09 -21.93
N THR A 135 -4.43 6.63 -21.06
CA THR A 135 -2.98 6.65 -21.30
C THR A 135 -2.47 5.38 -21.98
N HIS A 136 -3.37 4.60 -22.59
CA HIS A 136 -2.99 3.41 -23.34
C HIS A 136 -1.95 3.75 -24.41
N SER A 137 -0.86 2.98 -24.43
CA SER A 137 0.30 3.21 -25.29
C SER A 137 0.74 1.91 -25.96
N LEU A 138 1.31 2.02 -27.15
CA LEU A 138 1.96 0.91 -27.85
C LEU A 138 3.12 0.31 -27.02
N ASN A 139 3.74 1.11 -26.16
CA ASN A 139 4.68 0.63 -25.16
C ASN A 139 3.93 0.20 -23.89
N TRP A 140 3.60 -1.09 -23.82
CA TRP A 140 2.83 -1.65 -22.71
C TRP A 140 3.56 -1.55 -21.36
N ILE A 141 4.90 -1.56 -21.32
CA ILE A 141 5.68 -1.41 -20.07
C ILE A 141 5.48 0.00 -19.51
N ALA A 142 5.62 1.01 -20.36
CA ALA A 142 5.42 2.41 -19.97
C ALA A 142 3.97 2.67 -19.51
N TRP A 143 3.00 2.07 -20.20
CA TRP A 143 1.59 2.14 -19.85
C TRP A 143 1.29 1.53 -18.46
N LEU A 144 1.73 0.29 -18.20
CA LEU A 144 1.52 -0.38 -16.91
C LEU A 144 2.24 0.35 -15.76
N ASN A 145 3.46 0.84 -15.99
CA ASN A 145 4.18 1.64 -15.00
C ASN A 145 3.47 2.97 -14.71
N THR A 146 2.91 3.62 -15.73
CA THR A 146 2.10 4.84 -15.56
C THR A 146 0.89 4.54 -14.67
N GLY A 147 0.19 3.43 -14.91
CA GLY A 147 -0.91 2.97 -14.05
C GLY A 147 -0.46 2.75 -12.60
N LEU A 148 0.71 2.16 -12.38
CA LEU A 148 1.25 1.87 -11.05
C LEU A 148 1.66 3.14 -10.29
N VAL A 149 2.19 4.14 -11.00
CA VAL A 149 2.53 5.45 -10.43
C VAL A 149 1.25 6.20 -10.03
N TRP A 150 0.26 6.26 -10.91
CA TRP A 150 -0.98 6.97 -10.62
C TRP A 150 -1.81 6.30 -9.51
N SER A 151 -1.79 4.97 -9.38
CA SER A 151 -2.47 4.30 -8.27
C SER A 151 -1.85 4.69 -6.93
N ARG A 152 -0.52 4.86 -6.86
CA ARG A 152 0.17 5.35 -5.66
C ARG A 152 -0.23 6.77 -5.32
N PHE A 153 -0.22 7.68 -6.29
CA PHE A 153 -0.53 9.09 -6.03
C PHE A 153 -2.00 9.36 -5.74
N LEU A 154 -2.93 8.63 -6.38
CA LEU A 154 -4.36 8.86 -6.22
C LEU A 154 -4.97 8.05 -5.08
N LEU A 155 -4.44 6.87 -4.76
CA LEU A 155 -5.04 5.97 -3.76
C LEU A 155 -4.12 5.80 -2.54
N ALA A 156 -2.88 5.36 -2.75
CA ALA A 156 -2.00 5.00 -1.63
C ALA A 156 -1.63 6.22 -0.77
N LEU A 157 -1.08 7.26 -1.40
CA LEU A 157 -0.62 8.47 -0.72
C LEU A 157 -1.73 9.18 0.07
N PRO A 158 -2.86 9.59 -0.55
CA PRO A 158 -3.92 10.25 0.20
C PRO A 158 -4.61 9.29 1.17
N GLY A 159 -4.64 7.99 0.88
CA GLY A 159 -5.18 6.97 1.80
C GLY A 159 -4.36 6.87 3.08
N SER A 160 -3.03 6.83 2.99
CA SER A 160 -2.14 6.81 4.15
C SER A 160 -2.19 8.11 4.95
N ILE A 161 -2.22 9.27 4.29
CA ILE A 161 -2.37 10.56 4.97
C ILE A 161 -3.70 10.59 5.73
N LEU A 162 -4.79 10.17 5.07
CA LEU A 162 -6.11 10.15 5.68
C LEU A 162 -6.19 9.18 6.86
N ALA A 163 -5.56 8.00 6.76
CA ALA A 163 -5.47 7.03 7.85
C ALA A 163 -4.72 7.62 9.06
N ALA A 164 -3.54 8.23 8.83
CA ALA A 164 -2.78 8.88 9.88
C ALA A 164 -3.58 9.99 10.59
N LEU A 165 -4.32 10.80 9.83
CA LEU A 165 -5.20 11.83 10.38
C LEU A 165 -6.36 11.23 11.19
N ALA A 166 -7.00 10.18 10.68
CA ALA A 166 -8.10 9.51 11.38
C ALA A 166 -7.65 8.96 12.74
N PHE A 167 -6.53 8.23 12.77
CA PHE A 167 -5.95 7.72 14.01
C PHE A 167 -5.46 8.82 14.96
N ASN A 168 -4.97 9.95 14.43
CA ASN A 168 -4.61 11.09 15.27
C ASN A 168 -5.82 11.68 16.00
N LEU A 169 -6.97 11.75 15.32
CA LEU A 169 -8.22 12.20 15.94
C LEU A 169 -8.74 11.18 16.97
N GLU A 170 -8.70 9.88 16.66
CA GLU A 170 -9.04 8.82 17.63
C GLU A 170 -8.14 8.86 18.86
N ALA A 171 -6.83 9.06 18.69
CA ALA A 171 -5.88 9.15 19.81
C ALA A 171 -6.20 10.33 20.76
N LYS A 172 -6.68 11.45 20.23
CA LYS A 172 -7.14 12.59 21.04
C LYS A 172 -8.40 12.25 21.84
N GLU A 173 -9.33 11.52 21.24
CA GLU A 173 -10.54 11.05 21.90
C GLU A 173 -10.21 10.06 23.03
N PHE A 174 -9.40 9.02 22.77
CA PHE A 174 -8.99 8.05 23.80
C PHE A 174 -8.16 8.67 24.94
N ARG A 175 -7.35 9.70 24.64
CA ARG A 175 -6.66 10.47 25.68
C ARG A 175 -7.67 11.17 26.61
N SER A 176 -8.74 11.73 26.06
CA SER A 176 -9.78 12.41 26.86
C SER A 176 -10.58 11.46 27.76
N VAL A 177 -10.66 10.19 27.40
CA VAL A 177 -11.37 9.12 28.15
C VAL A 177 -10.42 8.37 29.11
N GLY A 178 -9.16 8.79 29.23
CA GLY A 178 -8.22 8.26 30.22
C GLY A 178 -7.61 6.89 29.87
N MET A 179 -7.44 6.57 28.58
CA MET A 179 -6.81 5.32 28.11
C MET A 179 -5.40 5.53 27.53
N PRO A 180 -4.37 5.85 28.35
CA PRO A 180 -3.05 6.26 27.87
C PRO A 180 -2.27 5.14 27.15
N ASN A 181 -2.43 3.88 27.52
CA ASN A 181 -1.74 2.76 26.88
C ASN A 181 -2.18 2.58 25.42
N LEU A 182 -3.47 2.81 25.14
CA LEU A 182 -4.01 2.75 23.78
C LEU A 182 -3.46 3.88 22.91
N VAL A 183 -3.29 5.07 23.49
CA VAL A 183 -2.74 6.24 22.82
C VAL A 183 -1.28 6.02 22.37
N ASN A 184 -0.45 5.36 23.18
CA ASN A 184 0.93 5.06 22.81
C ASN A 184 1.03 4.11 21.62
N ASN A 185 0.18 3.07 21.60
CA ASN A 185 0.12 2.14 20.46
C ASN A 185 -0.36 2.85 19.19
N LEU A 186 -1.32 3.77 19.32
CA LEU A 186 -1.81 4.56 18.18
C LEU A 186 -0.74 5.47 17.58
N TYR A 187 0.21 6.00 18.36
CA TYR A 187 1.31 6.77 17.79
C TYR A 187 2.24 5.92 16.89
N GLY A 188 2.44 4.65 17.23
CA GLY A 188 3.16 3.71 16.36
C GLY A 188 2.45 3.51 15.02
N VAL A 189 1.13 3.34 15.06
CA VAL A 189 0.29 3.20 13.85
C VAL A 189 0.31 4.49 13.02
N ILE A 190 0.19 5.67 13.64
CA ILE A 190 0.25 6.97 12.96
C ILE A 190 1.61 7.14 12.27
N LEU A 191 2.71 6.90 12.99
CA LEU A 191 4.05 6.98 12.42
C LEU A 191 4.20 6.05 11.22
N SER A 192 3.63 4.85 11.30
CA SER A 192 3.68 3.85 10.24
C SER A 192 2.97 4.30 8.97
N PHE A 193 1.78 4.90 9.09
CA PHE A 193 1.09 5.51 7.94
C PHE A 193 1.84 6.73 7.39
N CYS A 194 2.49 7.54 8.24
CA CYS A 194 3.33 8.64 7.78
C CYS A 194 4.56 8.14 6.99
N LEU A 195 5.26 7.11 7.48
CA LEU A 195 6.39 6.50 6.77
C LEU A 195 5.94 5.90 5.43
N TYR A 196 4.77 5.26 5.41
CA TYR A 196 4.21 4.72 4.17
C TYR A 196 3.80 5.84 3.20
N ALA A 197 3.20 6.93 3.66
CA ALA A 197 2.87 8.09 2.84
C ALA A 197 4.14 8.71 2.22
N LEU A 198 5.20 8.87 3.01
CA LEU A 198 6.51 9.32 2.52
C LEU A 198 7.04 8.39 1.43
N SER A 199 6.96 7.06 1.65
CA SER A 199 7.38 6.07 0.64
C SER A 199 6.59 6.17 -0.68
N CYS A 200 5.33 6.61 -0.64
CA CYS A 200 4.51 6.80 -1.83
C CYS A 200 4.87 8.09 -2.58
N GLY A 201 5.26 9.14 -1.86
CA GLY A 201 5.71 10.41 -2.44
C GLY A 201 7.08 10.34 -3.12
N LEU A 202 7.95 9.44 -2.65
CA LEU A 202 9.24 9.14 -3.25
C LEU A 202 9.05 8.23 -4.49
N SER A 203 8.60 8.79 -5.61
CA SER A 203 8.36 8.01 -6.84
C SER A 203 9.64 7.60 -7.58
N PRO A 204 9.61 6.48 -8.36
CA PRO A 204 10.74 6.00 -9.16
C PRO A 204 11.18 6.98 -10.28
N PRO A 205 12.39 6.82 -10.85
CA PRO A 205 13.02 7.78 -11.78
C PRO A 205 12.31 7.99 -13.12
N ASN A 206 11.19 7.34 -13.38
CA ASN A 206 10.55 7.29 -14.70
C ASN A 206 9.04 7.58 -14.65
N ALA A 207 8.56 8.27 -13.60
CA ALA A 207 7.19 8.76 -13.56
C ALA A 207 7.03 9.90 -14.59
N PRO A 208 6.08 9.82 -15.54
CA PRO A 208 5.98 10.75 -16.66
C PRO A 208 5.73 12.23 -16.29
N LEU A 209 5.38 12.52 -15.04
CA LEU A 209 5.03 13.88 -14.59
C LEU A 209 5.79 14.38 -13.35
N PHE A 210 6.54 13.53 -12.64
CA PHE A 210 7.17 13.91 -11.37
C PHE A 210 8.47 13.13 -11.11
N THR A 211 9.57 13.55 -11.73
CA THR A 211 10.93 13.22 -11.27
C THR A 211 11.40 14.26 -10.27
N ILE A 212 10.82 14.25 -9.07
CA ILE A 212 11.21 15.20 -8.00
C ILE A 212 12.59 14.83 -7.42
N PHE A 213 12.92 13.53 -7.41
CA PHE A 213 14.20 13.01 -6.92
C PHE A 213 14.91 12.17 -8.00
N THR A 214 16.21 12.39 -8.18
CA THR A 214 17.06 11.68 -9.16
C THR A 214 18.22 10.97 -8.45
N GLY A 215 18.43 9.67 -8.68
CA GLY A 215 19.42 8.81 -7.99
C GLY A 215 18.90 7.41 -7.58
N SER A 216 19.75 6.38 -7.52
CA SER A 216 19.32 5.03 -7.13
C SER A 216 18.98 4.88 -5.64
N TRP A 217 19.44 5.80 -4.79
CA TRP A 217 19.32 5.73 -3.33
C TRP A 217 17.89 5.98 -2.81
N TYR A 218 17.07 6.79 -3.49
CA TYR A 218 15.72 7.07 -2.99
C TYR A 218 14.78 5.88 -3.18
N ALA A 219 15.01 5.02 -4.18
CA ALA A 219 14.20 3.82 -4.38
C ALA A 219 14.41 2.86 -3.20
N ALA A 220 15.67 2.64 -2.83
CA ALA A 220 16.00 1.87 -1.63
C ALA A 220 15.42 2.50 -0.35
N LEU A 221 15.52 3.83 -0.20
CA LEU A 221 14.92 4.53 0.93
C LEU A 221 13.39 4.36 0.97
N ALA A 222 12.71 4.50 -0.17
CA ALA A 222 11.27 4.31 -0.26
C ALA A 222 10.87 2.89 0.15
N ASP A 223 11.62 1.86 -0.27
CA ASP A 223 11.32 0.48 0.09
C ASP A 223 11.57 0.21 1.59
N VAL A 224 12.64 0.78 2.17
CA VAL A 224 12.89 0.71 3.62
C VAL A 224 11.75 1.38 4.39
N LEU A 225 11.38 2.61 4.04
CA LEU A 225 10.28 3.34 4.68
C LEU A 225 8.96 2.57 4.58
N ARG A 226 8.70 1.96 3.42
CA ARG A 226 7.51 1.13 3.19
C ARG A 226 7.50 -0.11 4.07
N THR A 227 8.64 -0.79 4.18
CA THR A 227 8.81 -2.00 5.00
C THR A 227 8.64 -1.70 6.48
N VAL A 228 9.31 -0.66 6.97
CA VAL A 228 9.19 -0.21 8.37
C VAL A 228 7.76 0.26 8.67
N GLY A 229 7.13 1.00 7.74
CA GLY A 229 5.73 1.37 7.85
C GLY A 229 4.79 0.16 7.89
N GLY A 230 5.04 -0.88 7.09
CA GLY A 230 4.26 -2.12 7.13
C GLY A 230 4.38 -2.85 8.48
N LEU A 231 5.57 -2.89 9.07
CA LEU A 231 5.79 -3.53 10.37
C LEU A 231 5.01 -2.86 11.50
N GLY A 232 4.95 -1.53 11.53
CA GLY A 232 4.26 -0.81 12.61
C GLY A 232 2.75 -0.62 12.39
N MET A 233 2.20 -1.12 11.28
CA MET A 233 0.74 -1.22 11.06
C MET A 233 0.14 -2.53 11.61
N ALA A 234 0.98 -3.52 11.96
CA ALA A 234 0.57 -4.81 12.55
C ALA A 234 0.27 -4.68 14.05
#